data_AF-A0A349PKB2-F1
#
_entry.id   AF-A0A349PKB2-F1
#
_cell.length_a   1.000
_cell.length_b   1.000
_cell.length_c   1.000
_cell.angle_alpha   90.00
_cell.angle_beta   90.00
_cell.angle_gamma   90.00
#
_symmetry.space_group_name_H-M   'P 1'
#
loop_
_entity.id
_entity.type
_entity.pdbx_description
1 polymer ?
#
loop_
_entity_poly.entity_id
_entity_poly.type
_entity_poly.pdbx_seq_one_letter_code
_entity_poly.pdbx_strand_id
1 'polypeptide(L)'
;MILLFIYKSVVPHYKKKNTMNEISCIIKEETTIEDKKFYIIQDCESKEEYLIPKNQIQTFNSINPYKKYNFLKESNPNHNKTYLSIIHPDFKIGQEIDLKINNTVEIEGSTYFELESDYIKPLTVRALTWQENFGKIKCEVVGYRSGRPRLKNIETRSSEWNIGEIYPFKIIEFNQFNDRSDNPIDAIILEIPNSNERIEIKRQHWQNPVNWKYSDIYCKVIDILSNGLPKLITYDSRHPKYKVGQTYDFIVTGFIEKTSYKGFNYKIINLTDSYNDSYEVLAIPNQENIIKKGEIIQCKVDDINTRLHLKQVNSKDPFFYEFDEIVGNQTLKNNYFLKHLNNDDEFNLKLKTQYEQKSGFWIFTYCNHI
;
A
#
# COMPACT_ATOMS: atom_id res chain seq x y z
N MET A 1 25.65 30.20 -11.81
CA MET A 1 25.00 29.11 -12.58
C MET A 1 24.16 28.30 -11.60
N ILE A 2 22.85 28.58 -11.56
CA ILE A 2 21.92 28.04 -10.56
C ILE A 2 21.29 26.77 -11.14
N LEU A 3 21.60 25.60 -10.55
CA LEU A 3 20.92 24.35 -10.86
C LEU A 3 19.56 24.35 -10.16
N LEU A 4 18.50 24.54 -10.94
CA LEU A 4 17.12 24.39 -10.56
C LEU A 4 16.78 22.89 -10.54
N PHE A 5 16.66 22.26 -9.37
CA PHE A 5 16.11 20.91 -9.25
C PHE A 5 14.58 21.00 -9.15
N ILE A 6 13.90 20.77 -10.26
CA ILE A 6 12.45 20.57 -10.31
C ILE A 6 12.18 19.11 -9.91
N TYR A 7 11.75 18.88 -8.67
CA TYR A 7 11.17 17.60 -8.27
C TYR A 7 9.76 17.50 -8.86
N LYS A 8 9.64 16.87 -10.02
CA LYS A 8 8.37 16.30 -10.47
C LYS A 8 8.13 15.01 -9.66
N SER A 9 7.21 15.07 -8.71
CA SER A 9 6.64 13.88 -8.08
C SER A 9 5.78 13.15 -9.12
N VAL A 10 6.42 12.31 -9.93
CA VAL A 10 5.74 11.25 -10.67
C VAL A 10 5.50 10.17 -9.63
N VAL A 11 4.27 10.03 -9.14
CA VAL A 11 3.87 8.90 -8.30
C VAL A 11 3.84 7.66 -9.20
N PRO A 12 4.78 6.71 -9.08
CA PRO A 12 4.67 5.48 -9.83
C PRO A 12 3.71 4.60 -9.04
N HIS A 13 2.70 4.05 -9.72
CA HIS A 13 1.95 2.91 -9.20
C HIS A 13 2.92 1.72 -9.06
N TYR A 14 3.65 1.68 -7.95
CA TYR A 14 4.47 0.53 -7.59
C TYR A 14 3.54 -0.59 -7.15
N LYS A 15 3.23 -1.50 -8.08
CA LYS A 15 2.84 -2.88 -7.73
C LYS A 15 3.92 -3.40 -6.76
N LYS A 16 3.46 -3.88 -5.62
CA LYS A 16 4.21 -4.49 -4.53
C LYS A 16 5.27 -5.47 -5.07
N LYS A 17 6.52 -5.04 -5.21
CA LYS A 17 7.65 -5.96 -5.33
C LYS A 17 7.93 -6.45 -3.91
N ASN A 18 7.22 -7.49 -3.47
CA ASN A 18 7.73 -8.33 -2.38
C ASN A 18 9.18 -8.62 -2.78
N THR A 19 10.15 -8.28 -1.95
CA THR A 19 11.50 -8.79 -2.05
C THR A 19 11.40 -10.30 -1.84
N MET A 20 11.09 -11.01 -2.92
CA MET A 20 10.96 -12.46 -2.92
C MET A 20 12.36 -13.03 -2.78
N ASN A 21 12.52 -13.93 -1.82
CA ASN A 21 13.75 -14.68 -1.61
C ASN A 21 13.87 -15.76 -2.69
N GLU A 22 14.00 -15.36 -3.95
CA GLU A 22 14.34 -16.26 -5.04
C GLU A 22 15.83 -16.61 -4.95
N ILE A 23 16.14 -17.89 -4.96
CA ILE A 23 17.51 -18.41 -5.01
C ILE A 23 17.69 -19.29 -6.24
N SER A 24 18.87 -19.28 -6.83
CA SER A 24 19.21 -20.15 -7.97
C SER A 24 19.91 -21.40 -7.44
N CYS A 25 19.35 -22.58 -7.69
CA CYS A 25 19.93 -23.86 -7.25
C CYS A 25 20.20 -24.81 -8.42
N ILE A 26 21.20 -25.67 -8.25
CA ILE A 26 21.46 -26.82 -9.12
C ILE A 26 20.84 -28.05 -8.47
N ILE A 27 20.04 -28.81 -9.22
CA ILE A 27 19.60 -30.15 -8.78
C ILE A 27 20.75 -31.11 -9.06
N LYS A 28 21.36 -31.72 -8.05
CA LYS A 28 22.52 -32.61 -8.22
C LYS A 28 22.07 -34.03 -8.56
N GLU A 29 21.69 -34.78 -7.55
CA GLU A 29 21.41 -36.22 -7.66
C GLU A 29 20.19 -36.61 -6.83
N GLU A 30 19.64 -37.78 -7.15
CA GLU A 30 18.55 -38.40 -6.41
C GLU A 30 19.12 -39.32 -5.32
N THR A 31 18.55 -39.25 -4.12
CA THR A 31 18.89 -40.13 -3.00
C THR A 31 17.62 -40.72 -2.41
N THR A 32 17.76 -41.82 -1.65
CA THR A 32 16.65 -42.48 -0.96
C THR A 32 16.92 -42.52 0.53
N ILE A 33 15.96 -42.04 1.33
CA ILE A 33 16.00 -42.04 2.79
C ILE A 33 14.68 -42.63 3.26
N GLU A 34 14.72 -43.71 4.05
CA GLU A 34 13.51 -44.38 4.58
C GLU A 34 12.47 -44.68 3.48
N ASP A 35 12.93 -45.30 2.38
CA ASP A 35 12.12 -45.65 1.19
C ASP A 35 11.46 -44.47 0.46
N LYS A 36 11.79 -43.23 0.84
CA LYS A 36 11.32 -42.00 0.17
C LYS A 36 12.44 -41.42 -0.68
N LYS A 37 12.07 -40.97 -1.88
CA LYS A 37 13.00 -40.39 -2.87
C LYS A 37 13.12 -38.88 -2.68
N PHE A 38 14.35 -38.39 -2.65
CA PHE A 38 14.70 -36.98 -2.49
C PHE A 38 15.68 -36.55 -3.59
N TYR A 39 15.71 -35.26 -3.87
CA TYR A 39 16.81 -34.63 -4.58
C TYR A 39 17.70 -33.88 -3.60
N ILE A 40 19.01 -34.01 -3.82
CA ILE A 40 19.99 -33.09 -3.25
C ILE A 40 20.06 -31.88 -4.20
N ILE A 41 19.74 -30.70 -3.69
CA ILE A 41 19.89 -29.45 -4.43
C ILE A 41 20.95 -28.57 -3.74
N GLN A 42 21.69 -27.79 -4.52
CA GLN A 42 22.71 -26.89 -4.00
C GLN A 42 22.44 -25.46 -4.45
N ASP A 43 22.44 -24.52 -3.51
CA ASP A 43 22.41 -23.08 -3.79
C ASP A 43 23.69 -22.66 -4.53
N CYS A 44 23.52 -21.95 -5.64
CA CYS A 44 24.63 -21.49 -6.47
C CYS A 44 25.52 -20.48 -5.75
N GLU A 45 24.97 -19.67 -4.84
CA GLU A 45 25.68 -18.60 -4.13
C GLU A 45 26.26 -19.09 -2.81
N SER A 46 25.41 -19.51 -1.87
CA SER A 46 25.83 -19.93 -0.53
C SER A 46 26.55 -21.28 -0.48
N LYS A 47 26.39 -22.09 -1.53
CA LYS A 47 26.83 -23.50 -1.61
C LYS A 47 26.16 -24.44 -0.62
N GLU A 48 25.17 -23.96 0.14
CA GLU A 48 24.35 -24.78 1.03
C GLU A 48 23.59 -25.85 0.23
N GLU A 49 23.46 -27.04 0.83
CA GLU A 49 22.72 -28.15 0.26
C GLU A 49 21.39 -28.37 0.99
N TYR A 50 20.38 -28.74 0.22
CA TYR A 50 19.04 -29.01 0.72
C TYR A 50 18.53 -30.34 0.18
N LEU A 51 17.83 -31.09 1.03
CA LEU A 51 17.11 -32.30 0.67
C LEU A 51 15.64 -31.98 0.44
N ILE A 52 15.15 -32.18 -0.79
CA ILE A 52 13.75 -31.93 -1.14
C ILE A 52 13.10 -33.21 -1.65
N PRO A 53 11.90 -33.59 -1.15
CA PRO A 53 11.15 -34.71 -1.68
C PRO A 53 10.99 -34.64 -3.20
N LYS A 54 11.24 -35.75 -3.90
CA LYS A 54 11.20 -35.83 -5.36
C LYS A 54 9.88 -35.34 -5.94
N ASN A 55 8.76 -35.64 -5.30
CA ASN A 55 7.42 -35.23 -5.69
C ASN A 55 7.15 -33.71 -5.57
N GLN A 56 7.96 -32.97 -4.81
CA GLN A 56 7.87 -31.50 -4.73
C GLN A 56 8.66 -30.80 -5.83
N ILE A 57 9.64 -31.50 -6.42
CA ILE A 57 10.39 -31.02 -7.58
C ILE A 57 9.67 -31.46 -8.86
N GLN A 58 9.46 -32.76 -9.07
CA GLN A 58 8.81 -33.35 -10.24
C GLN A 58 7.32 -33.03 -10.32
N THR A 59 7.03 -31.78 -10.61
CA THR A 59 5.68 -31.24 -10.76
C THR A 59 5.33 -30.97 -12.23
N PHE A 60 6.34 -30.92 -13.11
CA PHE A 60 6.23 -30.69 -14.55
C PHE A 60 7.26 -31.54 -15.31
N ASN A 61 7.01 -31.78 -16.60
CA ASN A 61 7.69 -32.82 -17.38
C ASN A 61 9.15 -32.49 -17.73
N SER A 62 9.55 -31.22 -17.70
CA SER A 62 10.82 -30.73 -18.24
C SER A 62 12.00 -30.71 -17.25
N ILE A 63 11.89 -31.37 -16.09
CA ILE A 63 12.94 -31.35 -15.07
C ILE A 63 14.09 -32.29 -15.41
N ASN A 64 15.27 -31.70 -15.56
CA ASN A 64 16.52 -32.41 -15.79
C ASN A 64 17.51 -32.16 -14.62
N PRO A 65 18.06 -33.21 -13.99
CA PRO A 65 19.19 -33.10 -13.08
C PRO A 65 20.38 -32.35 -13.70
N TYR A 66 21.24 -31.81 -12.85
CA TYR A 66 22.41 -30.99 -13.17
C TYR A 66 22.13 -29.66 -13.87
N LYS A 67 20.85 -29.30 -14.08
CA LYS A 67 20.45 -27.97 -14.53
C LYS A 67 20.16 -27.03 -13.36
N LYS A 68 20.29 -25.73 -13.65
CA LYS A 68 19.92 -24.65 -12.74
C LYS A 68 18.44 -24.34 -12.84
N TYR A 69 17.81 -24.14 -11.68
CA TYR A 69 16.44 -23.66 -11.56
C TYR A 69 16.35 -22.62 -10.45
N ASN A 70 15.36 -21.73 -10.56
CA ASN A 70 15.04 -20.81 -9.48
C ASN A 70 14.12 -21.49 -8.47
N PHE A 71 14.30 -21.18 -7.20
CA PHE A 71 13.48 -21.65 -6.10
C PHE A 71 13.01 -20.47 -5.26
N LEU A 72 11.76 -20.53 -4.81
CA LEU A 72 11.23 -19.61 -3.81
C LEU A 72 11.58 -20.14 -2.41
N LYS A 73 12.30 -19.35 -1.62
CA LYS A 73 12.67 -19.66 -0.22
C LYS A 73 11.71 -19.00 0.76
N GLU A 74 10.84 -19.81 1.37
CA GLU A 74 9.83 -19.36 2.34
C GLU A 74 10.17 -19.87 3.75
N SER A 75 10.29 -18.96 4.71
CA SER A 75 10.43 -19.32 6.13
C SER A 75 9.05 -19.46 6.76
N ASN A 76 8.77 -20.59 7.41
CA ASN A 76 7.59 -20.78 8.23
C ASN A 76 7.98 -20.62 9.70
N PRO A 77 7.65 -19.47 10.34
CA PRO A 77 8.01 -19.22 11.72
C PRO A 77 7.34 -20.21 12.70
N ASN A 78 6.14 -20.73 12.36
CA ASN A 78 5.40 -21.64 13.23
C ASN A 78 6.08 -23.01 13.38
N HIS A 79 6.92 -23.40 12.42
CA HIS A 79 7.66 -24.67 12.44
C HIS A 79 9.17 -24.47 12.50
N ASN A 80 9.65 -23.22 12.51
CA ASN A 80 11.05 -22.87 12.36
C ASN A 80 11.73 -23.62 11.20
N LYS A 81 11.01 -23.75 10.07
CA LYS A 81 11.44 -24.49 8.88
C LYS A 81 11.46 -23.59 7.66
N THR A 82 12.49 -23.76 6.83
CA THR A 82 12.56 -23.13 5.52
C THR A 82 12.11 -24.12 4.45
N TYR A 83 11.22 -23.67 3.57
CA TYR A 83 10.70 -24.43 2.45
C TYR A 83 11.24 -23.86 1.15
N LEU A 84 11.57 -24.76 0.22
CA LEU A 84 12.00 -24.41 -1.12
C LEU A 84 10.99 -24.95 -2.12
N SER A 85 10.40 -24.06 -2.91
CA SER A 85 9.51 -24.43 -4.00
C SER A 85 10.17 -24.10 -5.33
N ILE A 86 10.33 -25.09 -6.20
CA ILE A 86 10.86 -24.87 -7.55
C ILE A 86 9.95 -23.92 -8.33
N ILE A 87 10.53 -22.96 -9.03
CA ILE A 87 9.86 -22.02 -9.92
C ILE A 87 10.02 -22.55 -11.34
N HIS A 88 8.91 -22.64 -12.05
CA HIS A 88 8.91 -23.10 -13.43
C HIS A 88 9.44 -22.00 -14.36
N PRO A 89 10.32 -22.33 -15.32
CA PRO A 89 10.93 -21.34 -16.22
C PRO A 89 9.93 -20.41 -16.91
N ASP A 90 8.78 -20.96 -17.32
CA ASP A 90 7.73 -20.25 -18.06
C ASP A 90 6.66 -19.55 -17.20
N PHE A 91 6.69 -19.71 -15.87
CA PHE A 91 5.69 -19.16 -14.95
C PHE A 91 6.33 -18.29 -13.86
N LYS A 92 6.93 -17.16 -14.25
CA LYS A 92 7.56 -16.26 -13.28
C LYS A 92 6.52 -15.55 -12.42
N ILE A 93 6.84 -15.26 -11.16
CA ILE A 93 5.90 -14.55 -10.28
C ILE A 93 5.69 -13.12 -10.80
N GLY A 94 4.43 -12.69 -10.84
CA GLY A 94 3.98 -11.42 -11.43
C GLY A 94 3.81 -11.46 -12.95
N GLN A 95 4.12 -12.59 -13.60
CA GLN A 95 3.87 -12.75 -15.03
C GLN A 95 2.39 -12.92 -15.31
N GLU A 96 1.91 -12.22 -16.33
CA GLU A 96 0.58 -12.42 -16.93
C GLU A 96 0.70 -13.39 -18.11
N ILE A 97 -0.17 -14.39 -18.17
CA ILE A 97 -0.13 -15.46 -19.17
C ILE A 97 -1.54 -15.83 -19.62
N ASP A 98 -1.72 -16.01 -20.93
CA ASP A 98 -2.94 -16.57 -21.53
C ASP A 98 -2.82 -18.09 -21.60
N LEU A 99 -3.72 -18.81 -20.93
CA LEU A 99 -3.74 -20.26 -20.90
C LEU A 99 -5.02 -20.79 -21.54
N LYS A 100 -4.92 -21.89 -22.28
CA LYS A 100 -6.10 -22.56 -22.85
C LYS A 100 -6.85 -23.30 -21.75
N ILE A 101 -8.17 -23.20 -21.78
CA ILE A 101 -9.04 -23.97 -20.90
C ILE A 101 -9.27 -25.34 -21.53
N ASN A 102 -8.89 -26.39 -20.82
CA ASN A 102 -9.10 -27.77 -21.24
C ASN A 102 -10.43 -28.32 -20.74
N ASN A 103 -10.81 -27.96 -19.51
CA ASN A 103 -11.99 -28.48 -18.85
C ASN A 103 -12.50 -27.51 -17.77
N THR A 104 -13.74 -27.70 -17.33
CA THR A 104 -14.36 -26.98 -16.21
C THR A 104 -14.78 -27.99 -15.16
N VAL A 105 -14.39 -27.77 -13.91
CA VAL A 105 -14.65 -28.67 -12.78
C VAL A 105 -15.26 -27.93 -11.60
N GLU A 106 -16.05 -28.62 -10.80
CA GLU A 106 -16.64 -28.10 -9.57
C GLU A 106 -15.92 -28.68 -8.34
N ILE A 107 -15.42 -27.80 -7.48
CA ILE A 107 -14.69 -28.16 -6.26
C ILE A 107 -15.30 -27.35 -5.11
N GLU A 108 -15.87 -28.04 -4.13
CA GLU A 108 -16.47 -27.41 -2.92
C GLU A 108 -17.50 -26.32 -3.26
N GLY A 109 -18.36 -26.56 -4.26
CA GLY A 109 -19.39 -25.62 -4.70
C GLY A 109 -18.86 -24.38 -5.45
N SER A 110 -17.60 -24.41 -5.89
CA SER A 110 -17.00 -23.37 -6.73
C SER A 110 -16.50 -23.96 -8.05
N THR A 111 -16.69 -23.22 -9.13
CA THR A 111 -16.24 -23.59 -10.48
C THR A 111 -14.78 -23.20 -10.69
N TYR A 112 -14.01 -24.12 -11.28
CA TYR A 112 -12.60 -23.94 -11.64
C TYR A 112 -12.36 -24.35 -13.09
N PHE A 113 -11.47 -23.64 -13.77
CA PHE A 113 -10.93 -24.05 -15.06
C PHE A 113 -9.68 -24.90 -14.87
N GLU A 114 -9.61 -26.03 -15.56
CA GLU A 114 -8.38 -26.80 -15.76
C GLU A 114 -7.66 -26.28 -17.00
N LEU A 115 -6.38 -25.95 -16.83
CA LEU A 115 -5.60 -25.21 -17.83
C LEU A 115 -4.56 -26.10 -18.51
N GLU A 116 -4.40 -25.89 -19.81
CA GLU A 116 -3.34 -26.52 -20.59
C GLU A 116 -1.97 -26.06 -20.11
N SER A 117 -1.13 -27.00 -19.71
CA SER A 117 0.25 -26.76 -19.26
C SER A 117 1.06 -28.06 -19.32
N ASP A 118 2.38 -27.95 -19.17
CA ASP A 118 3.31 -29.08 -19.11
C ASP A 118 3.45 -29.67 -17.69
N TYR A 119 2.63 -29.21 -16.75
CA TYR A 119 2.51 -29.78 -15.42
C TYR A 119 1.87 -31.16 -15.46
N ILE A 120 2.37 -32.07 -14.63
CA ILE A 120 1.87 -33.47 -14.55
C ILE A 120 0.39 -33.49 -14.13
N LYS A 121 0.00 -32.56 -13.24
CA LYS A 121 -1.39 -32.33 -12.86
C LYS A 121 -1.86 -31.02 -13.49
N PRO A 122 -3.09 -30.97 -14.05
CA PRO A 122 -3.65 -29.73 -14.60
C PRO A 122 -3.57 -28.59 -13.60
N LEU A 123 -3.08 -27.44 -14.05
CA LEU A 123 -3.17 -26.21 -13.28
C LEU A 123 -4.64 -25.80 -13.22
N THR A 124 -5.08 -25.29 -12.08
CA THR A 124 -6.44 -24.82 -11.91
C THR A 124 -6.48 -23.35 -11.53
N VAL A 125 -7.52 -22.67 -12.00
CA VAL A 125 -7.83 -21.29 -11.59
C VAL A 125 -9.33 -21.16 -11.39
N ARG A 126 -9.75 -20.37 -10.41
CA ARG A 126 -11.17 -20.16 -10.14
C ARG A 126 -11.83 -19.44 -11.33
N ALA A 127 -12.93 -19.98 -11.81
CA ALA A 127 -13.77 -19.37 -12.83
C ALA A 127 -14.66 -18.28 -12.20
N LEU A 128 -14.98 -17.25 -12.98
CA LEU A 128 -16.04 -16.29 -12.65
C LEU A 128 -17.34 -16.76 -13.28
N THR A 129 -18.49 -16.43 -12.68
CA THR A 129 -19.80 -16.98 -13.10
C THR A 129 -20.19 -16.61 -14.52
N TRP A 130 -19.67 -15.50 -15.04
CA TRP A 130 -19.93 -15.00 -16.38
C TRP A 130 -18.95 -15.53 -17.45
N GLN A 131 -17.96 -16.34 -17.06
CA GLN A 131 -16.91 -16.84 -17.97
C GLN A 131 -17.28 -18.18 -18.62
N GLU A 132 -18.57 -18.47 -18.73
CA GLU A 132 -19.05 -19.66 -19.42
C GLU A 132 -18.58 -19.64 -20.89
N ASN A 133 -18.03 -20.75 -21.37
CA ASN A 133 -17.56 -20.96 -22.75
C ASN A 133 -16.26 -20.24 -23.16
N PHE A 134 -15.46 -19.76 -22.20
CA PHE A 134 -14.14 -19.20 -22.53
C PHE A 134 -13.20 -20.32 -23.04
N GLY A 135 -12.58 -20.12 -24.20
CA GLY A 135 -11.57 -21.04 -24.73
C GLY A 135 -10.17 -20.82 -24.16
N LYS A 136 -9.91 -19.60 -23.65
CA LYS A 136 -8.66 -19.19 -23.02
C LYS A 136 -8.97 -18.24 -21.85
N ILE A 137 -8.08 -18.21 -20.87
CA ILE A 137 -8.17 -17.34 -19.70
C ILE A 137 -6.83 -16.65 -19.46
N LYS A 138 -6.88 -15.34 -19.19
CA LYS A 138 -5.71 -14.60 -18.74
C LYS A 138 -5.51 -14.74 -17.24
N CYS A 139 -4.32 -15.15 -16.83
CA CYS A 139 -3.95 -15.40 -15.43
C CYS A 139 -2.69 -14.62 -15.03
N GLU A 140 -2.60 -14.25 -13.76
CA GLU A 140 -1.38 -13.73 -13.11
C GLU A 140 -0.79 -14.81 -12.19
N VAL A 141 0.52 -15.05 -12.28
CA VAL A 141 1.23 -15.93 -11.34
C VAL A 141 1.46 -15.16 -10.04
N VAL A 142 0.71 -15.47 -8.99
CA VAL A 142 0.79 -14.71 -7.71
C VAL A 142 1.72 -15.33 -6.68
N GLY A 143 2.25 -16.51 -6.94
CA GLY A 143 3.19 -17.20 -6.07
C GLY A 143 3.30 -18.69 -6.40
N TYR A 144 3.92 -19.45 -5.51
CA TYR A 144 4.10 -20.90 -5.65
C TYR A 144 3.66 -21.65 -4.40
N ARG A 145 3.22 -22.89 -4.57
CA ARG A 145 2.99 -23.82 -3.46
C ARG A 145 3.39 -25.22 -3.91
N SER A 146 4.38 -25.80 -3.23
CA SER A 146 4.85 -27.17 -3.51
C SER A 146 5.24 -27.38 -4.99
N GLY A 147 6.00 -26.43 -5.56
CA GLY A 147 6.47 -26.48 -6.96
C GLY A 147 5.43 -26.11 -8.01
N ARG A 148 4.19 -25.81 -7.63
CA ARG A 148 3.11 -25.44 -8.56
C ARG A 148 2.76 -23.94 -8.45
N PRO A 149 2.52 -23.24 -9.57
CA PRO A 149 2.18 -21.84 -9.56
C PRO A 149 0.77 -21.66 -9.02
N ARG A 150 0.60 -20.64 -8.19
CA ARG A 150 -0.71 -20.15 -7.78
C ARG A 150 -1.15 -19.12 -8.82
N LEU A 151 -2.20 -19.45 -9.55
CA LEU A 151 -2.76 -18.60 -10.58
C LEU A 151 -3.90 -17.77 -10.00
N LYS A 152 -3.94 -16.49 -10.36
CA LYS A 152 -5.10 -15.62 -10.17
C LYS A 152 -5.72 -15.35 -11.53
N ASN A 153 -7.02 -15.61 -11.67
CA ASN A 153 -7.79 -15.21 -12.85
C ASN A 153 -7.84 -13.67 -12.88
N ILE A 154 -7.30 -13.08 -13.94
CA ILE A 154 -7.30 -11.62 -14.18
C ILE A 154 -8.05 -11.26 -15.47
N GLU A 155 -8.77 -12.24 -16.02
CA GLU A 155 -9.53 -12.05 -17.23
C GLU A 155 -10.73 -11.13 -16.96
N THR A 156 -10.78 -10.04 -17.71
CA THR A 156 -11.81 -9.00 -17.60
C THR A 156 -12.39 -8.62 -18.96
N ARG A 157 -11.99 -9.27 -20.06
CA ARG A 157 -12.33 -8.90 -21.45
C ARG A 157 -13.83 -8.80 -21.76
N SER A 158 -14.70 -9.43 -20.99
CA SER A 158 -16.17 -9.28 -21.14
C SER A 158 -16.84 -8.64 -19.93
N SER A 159 -16.07 -8.03 -19.02
CA SER A 159 -16.63 -7.16 -17.99
C SER A 159 -16.91 -5.80 -18.60
N GLU A 160 -18.06 -5.22 -18.29
CA GLU A 160 -18.37 -3.82 -18.62
C GLU A 160 -17.51 -2.82 -17.82
N TRP A 161 -16.69 -3.33 -16.91
CA TRP A 161 -15.94 -2.55 -15.91
C TRP A 161 -14.44 -2.69 -16.13
N ASN A 162 -13.76 -1.55 -16.23
CA ASN A 162 -12.31 -1.49 -16.32
C ASN A 162 -11.69 -1.21 -14.94
N ILE A 163 -10.79 -2.08 -14.47
CA ILE A 163 -10.08 -1.88 -13.21
C ILE A 163 -9.22 -0.60 -13.29
N GLY A 164 -9.38 0.28 -12.31
CA GLY A 164 -8.66 1.55 -12.21
C GLY A 164 -9.49 2.75 -12.68
N GLU A 165 -10.51 2.53 -13.50
CA GLU A 165 -11.40 3.58 -13.99
C GLU A 165 -12.37 4.05 -12.90
N ILE A 166 -12.86 5.28 -13.06
CA ILE A 166 -13.77 5.95 -12.13
C ILE A 166 -15.10 6.19 -12.84
N TYR A 167 -16.19 5.72 -12.23
CA TYR A 167 -17.55 5.88 -12.77
C TYR A 167 -18.46 6.56 -11.74
N PRO A 168 -19.42 7.38 -12.18
CA PRO A 168 -20.51 7.84 -11.34
C PRO A 168 -21.53 6.72 -11.14
N PHE A 169 -21.95 6.50 -9.89
CA PHE A 169 -23.03 5.58 -9.54
C PHE A 169 -24.13 6.34 -8.83
N LYS A 170 -25.38 6.04 -9.19
CA LYS A 170 -26.55 6.64 -8.53
C LYS A 170 -26.72 6.03 -7.14
N ILE A 171 -26.90 6.90 -6.15
CA ILE A 171 -27.16 6.51 -4.76
C ILE A 171 -28.63 6.12 -4.65
N ILE A 172 -28.89 4.91 -4.15
CA ILE A 172 -30.24 4.44 -3.82
C ILE A 172 -30.56 4.88 -2.39
N GLU A 173 -29.70 4.49 -1.44
CA GLU A 173 -29.90 4.77 -0.02
C GLU A 173 -28.58 4.68 0.77
N PHE A 174 -28.64 5.09 2.03
CA PHE A 174 -27.55 4.91 2.99
C PHE A 174 -27.95 3.82 3.99
N ASN A 175 -27.04 2.90 4.26
CA ASN A 175 -27.28 1.74 5.14
C ASN A 175 -26.06 1.45 6.02
N GLN A 176 -26.08 0.34 6.76
CA GLN A 176 -24.95 -0.24 7.46
C GLN A 176 -24.82 -1.72 7.11
N PHE A 177 -23.59 -2.23 7.02
CA PHE A 177 -23.30 -3.66 6.95
C PHE A 177 -22.25 -4.03 7.99
N ASN A 178 -22.22 -5.28 8.42
CA ASN A 178 -21.22 -5.74 9.39
C ASN A 178 -19.94 -6.21 8.68
N ASP A 179 -18.78 -5.82 9.21
CA ASP A 179 -17.51 -6.36 8.75
C ASP A 179 -17.29 -7.81 9.22
N ARG A 180 -16.14 -8.40 8.87
CA ARG A 180 -15.79 -9.77 9.29
C ARG A 180 -15.65 -9.95 10.80
N SER A 181 -15.53 -8.86 11.54
CA SER A 181 -15.45 -8.81 12.99
C SER A 181 -16.78 -8.39 13.62
N ASP A 182 -17.87 -8.42 12.85
CA ASP A 182 -19.23 -8.04 13.24
C ASP A 182 -19.38 -6.56 13.68
N ASN A 183 -18.45 -5.69 13.26
CA ASN A 183 -18.57 -4.26 13.52
C ASN A 183 -19.45 -3.61 12.46
N PRO A 184 -20.41 -2.75 12.86
CA PRO A 184 -21.22 -2.01 11.90
C PRO A 184 -20.36 -1.01 11.13
N ILE A 185 -20.41 -1.09 9.82
CA ILE A 185 -19.79 -0.17 8.88
C ILE A 185 -20.88 0.57 8.14
N ASP A 186 -20.82 1.89 8.24
CA ASP A 186 -21.63 2.79 7.45
C ASP A 186 -21.38 2.64 5.94
N ALA A 187 -22.47 2.57 5.18
CA ALA A 187 -22.44 2.23 3.76
C ALA A 187 -23.37 3.10 2.89
N ILE A 188 -23.08 3.09 1.59
CA ILE A 188 -23.93 3.64 0.53
C ILE A 188 -24.30 2.49 -0.40
N ILE A 189 -25.59 2.39 -0.72
CA ILE A 189 -26.13 1.42 -1.66
C ILE A 189 -26.23 2.06 -3.03
N LEU A 190 -25.57 1.46 -4.02
CA LEU A 190 -25.43 1.98 -5.37
C LEU A 190 -26.26 1.17 -6.37
N GLU A 191 -26.85 1.87 -7.32
CA GLU A 191 -27.54 1.29 -8.49
C GLU A 191 -26.51 0.88 -9.55
N ILE A 192 -26.67 -0.33 -10.09
CA ILE A 192 -25.88 -0.81 -11.23
C ILE A 192 -26.68 -0.55 -12.52
N PRO A 193 -26.12 0.20 -13.49
CA PRO A 193 -26.77 0.44 -14.76
C PRO A 193 -27.24 -0.87 -15.41
N ASN A 194 -28.49 -0.90 -15.88
CA ASN A 194 -29.08 -2.05 -16.58
C ASN A 194 -29.15 -3.36 -15.77
N SER A 195 -28.98 -3.31 -14.44
CA SER A 195 -29.06 -4.47 -13.56
C SER A 195 -29.98 -4.19 -12.38
N ASN A 196 -30.65 -5.23 -11.88
CA ASN A 196 -31.39 -5.18 -10.62
C ASN A 196 -30.48 -5.40 -9.40
N GLU A 197 -29.20 -5.70 -9.63
CA GLU A 197 -28.21 -5.87 -8.57
C GLU A 197 -27.82 -4.53 -7.96
N ARG A 198 -27.42 -4.58 -6.68
CA ARG A 198 -26.98 -3.42 -5.91
C ARG A 198 -25.57 -3.66 -5.39
N ILE A 199 -24.80 -2.58 -5.26
CA ILE A 199 -23.46 -2.65 -4.66
C ILE A 199 -23.41 -1.80 -3.42
N GLU A 200 -22.92 -2.40 -2.33
CA GLU A 200 -22.69 -1.72 -1.08
C GLU A 200 -21.22 -1.29 -1.00
N ILE A 201 -20.99 -0.03 -0.70
CA ILE A 201 -19.64 0.51 -0.48
C ILE A 201 -19.57 1.20 0.88
N LYS A 202 -18.39 1.14 1.50
CA LYS A 202 -18.12 1.89 2.72
C LYS A 202 -18.21 3.39 2.43
N ARG A 203 -19.00 4.12 3.21
CA ARG A 203 -19.11 5.58 3.10
C ARG A 203 -17.99 6.28 3.87
N GLN A 204 -17.62 7.47 3.43
CA GLN A 204 -16.81 8.39 4.23
C GLN A 204 -17.68 9.17 5.21
N HIS A 205 -17.11 9.67 6.30
CA HIS A 205 -17.87 10.33 7.37
C HIS A 205 -18.72 11.52 6.87
N TRP A 206 -18.23 12.29 5.89
CA TRP A 206 -18.97 13.42 5.30
C TRP A 206 -20.00 13.03 4.24
N GLN A 207 -20.03 11.76 3.81
CA GLN A 207 -20.95 11.21 2.82
C GLN A 207 -22.16 10.59 3.52
N ASN A 208 -22.83 11.39 4.33
CA ASN A 208 -24.00 10.97 5.09
C ASN A 208 -25.27 11.65 4.55
N PRO A 209 -26.48 11.11 4.82
CA PRO A 209 -27.74 11.62 4.29
C PRO A 209 -27.99 13.11 4.58
N VAL A 210 -27.46 13.61 5.70
CA VAL A 210 -27.66 14.99 6.14
C VAL A 210 -26.81 15.97 5.32
N ASN A 211 -25.58 15.58 4.99
CA ASN A 211 -24.60 16.47 4.37
C ASN A 211 -24.44 16.25 2.86
N TRP A 212 -24.65 15.04 2.36
CA TRP A 212 -24.44 14.69 0.95
C TRP A 212 -25.64 15.10 0.09
N LYS A 213 -25.44 16.09 -0.77
CA LYS A 213 -26.52 16.68 -1.60
C LYS A 213 -26.58 16.11 -3.03
N TYR A 214 -25.61 15.29 -3.41
CA TYR A 214 -25.53 14.73 -4.76
C TYR A 214 -26.32 13.43 -4.81
N SER A 215 -27.05 13.21 -5.90
CA SER A 215 -27.78 11.96 -6.15
C SER A 215 -26.87 10.81 -6.58
N ASP A 216 -25.59 11.09 -6.81
CA ASP A 216 -24.58 10.15 -7.27
C ASP A 216 -23.31 10.24 -6.42
N ILE A 217 -22.41 9.29 -6.67
CA ILE A 217 -21.07 9.24 -6.10
C ILE A 217 -20.09 8.65 -7.09
N TYR A 218 -18.89 9.23 -7.17
CA TYR A 218 -17.82 8.69 -7.99
C TYR A 218 -17.08 7.57 -7.26
N CYS A 219 -16.95 6.43 -7.93
CA CYS A 219 -16.29 5.25 -7.39
C CYS A 219 -15.24 4.74 -8.37
N LYS A 220 -14.10 4.33 -7.82
CA LYS A 220 -13.04 3.66 -8.57
C LYS A 220 -13.24 2.15 -8.53
N VAL A 221 -13.15 1.50 -9.69
CA VAL A 221 -13.14 0.03 -9.78
C VAL A 221 -11.78 -0.48 -9.32
N ILE A 222 -11.76 -1.25 -8.23
CA ILE A 222 -10.51 -1.80 -7.65
C ILE A 222 -10.31 -3.28 -7.94
N ASP A 223 -11.39 -4.01 -8.27
CA ASP A 223 -11.36 -5.42 -8.64
C ASP A 223 -12.68 -5.80 -9.33
N ILE A 224 -12.79 -7.01 -9.87
CA ILE A 224 -14.05 -7.58 -10.36
C ILE A 224 -14.42 -8.78 -9.48
N LEU A 225 -15.66 -8.83 -8.99
CA LEU A 225 -16.16 -9.91 -8.15
C LEU A 225 -16.47 -11.17 -8.98
N SER A 226 -16.66 -12.30 -8.29
CA SER A 226 -16.97 -13.58 -8.94
C SER A 226 -18.27 -13.57 -9.75
N ASN A 227 -19.23 -12.73 -9.37
CA ASN A 227 -20.48 -12.53 -10.09
C ASN A 227 -20.36 -11.55 -11.27
N GLY A 228 -19.19 -10.95 -11.50
CA GLY A 228 -18.96 -9.98 -12.57
C GLY A 228 -19.21 -8.52 -12.20
N LEU A 229 -19.77 -8.26 -11.01
CA LEU A 229 -19.91 -6.90 -10.51
C LEU A 229 -18.55 -6.27 -10.17
N PRO A 230 -18.41 -4.94 -10.30
CA PRO A 230 -17.20 -4.26 -9.92
C PRO A 230 -17.08 -4.20 -8.40
N LYS A 231 -15.91 -4.51 -7.87
CA LYS A 231 -15.55 -4.14 -6.51
C LYS A 231 -15.14 -2.67 -6.51
N LEU A 232 -15.86 -1.87 -5.76
CA LEU A 232 -15.73 -0.42 -5.76
C LEU A 232 -15.05 0.11 -4.49
N ILE A 233 -14.35 1.23 -4.63
CA ILE A 233 -14.01 2.12 -3.52
C ILE A 233 -14.47 3.53 -3.87
N THR A 234 -14.98 4.25 -2.88
CA THR A 234 -15.32 5.65 -3.05
C THR A 234 -14.11 6.45 -3.49
N TYR A 235 -14.25 7.23 -4.57
CA TYR A 235 -13.21 8.08 -5.12
C TYR A 235 -13.86 9.34 -5.67
N ASP A 236 -14.31 10.20 -4.75
CA ASP A 236 -15.10 11.39 -5.09
C ASP A 236 -14.45 12.63 -4.52
N SER A 237 -14.11 13.58 -5.39
CA SER A 237 -13.45 14.83 -5.01
C SER A 237 -14.41 15.88 -4.45
N ARG A 238 -15.71 15.61 -4.47
CA ARG A 238 -16.72 16.52 -3.94
C ARG A 238 -16.80 16.36 -2.42
N HIS A 239 -16.76 17.48 -1.73
CA HIS A 239 -17.00 17.56 -0.29
C HIS A 239 -18.02 18.68 -0.02
N PRO A 240 -19.03 18.45 0.85
CA PRO A 240 -20.08 19.44 1.09
C PRO A 240 -19.56 20.72 1.74
N LYS A 241 -18.43 20.64 2.46
CA LYS A 241 -17.86 21.73 3.29
C LYS A 241 -16.48 22.23 2.85
N TYR A 242 -15.68 21.40 2.20
CA TYR A 242 -14.25 21.65 2.00
C TYR A 242 -13.92 21.69 0.51
N LYS A 243 -12.94 22.50 0.13
CA LYS A 243 -12.47 22.60 -1.25
C LYS A 243 -10.96 22.42 -1.29
N VAL A 244 -10.49 21.64 -2.26
CA VAL A 244 -9.06 21.47 -2.53
C VAL A 244 -8.39 22.83 -2.70
N GLY A 245 -7.23 23.00 -2.07
CA GLY A 245 -6.45 24.22 -2.09
C GLY A 245 -6.81 25.25 -1.03
N GLN A 246 -7.94 25.12 -0.34
CA GLN A 246 -8.38 26.04 0.71
C GLN A 246 -7.87 25.61 2.09
N THR A 247 -7.72 26.58 2.98
CA THR A 247 -7.28 26.38 4.37
C THR A 247 -8.47 26.51 5.32
N TYR A 248 -8.54 25.60 6.29
CA TYR A 248 -9.57 25.59 7.32
C TYR A 248 -8.94 25.33 8.69
N ASP A 249 -9.69 25.72 9.73
CA ASP A 249 -9.33 25.51 11.12
C ASP A 249 -9.85 24.15 11.61
N PHE A 250 -8.98 23.41 12.30
CA PHE A 250 -9.29 22.11 12.88
C PHE A 250 -8.84 22.04 14.33
N ILE A 251 -9.63 21.38 15.18
CA ILE A 251 -9.35 21.22 16.60
C ILE A 251 -8.54 19.94 16.81
N VAL A 252 -7.42 20.03 17.51
CA VAL A 252 -6.56 18.89 17.83
C VAL A 252 -7.21 18.03 18.91
N THR A 253 -7.51 16.77 18.60
CA THR A 253 -8.07 15.81 19.57
C THR A 253 -7.02 14.91 20.22
N GLY A 254 -5.87 14.73 19.58
CA GLY A 254 -4.75 13.99 20.14
C GLY A 254 -3.71 13.58 19.09
N PHE A 255 -2.77 12.74 19.50
CA PHE A 255 -1.72 12.19 18.65
C PHE A 255 -1.77 10.67 18.68
N ILE A 256 -1.54 10.03 17.54
CA ILE A 256 -1.45 8.57 17.41
C ILE A 256 -0.17 8.23 16.65
N GLU A 257 0.53 7.18 17.10
CA GLU A 257 1.62 6.58 16.37
C GLU A 257 1.08 5.50 15.42
N LYS A 258 1.43 5.57 14.14
CA LYS A 258 1.11 4.57 13.14
C LYS A 258 2.38 3.99 12.54
N THR A 259 2.34 2.71 12.22
CA THR A 259 3.41 2.05 11.48
C THR A 259 3.09 2.07 10.00
N SER A 260 4.03 2.54 9.19
CA SER A 260 3.91 2.52 7.74
C SER A 260 4.00 1.09 7.21
N TYR A 261 3.59 0.89 5.96
CA TYR A 261 3.77 -0.39 5.27
C TYR A 261 5.24 -0.83 5.13
N LYS A 262 6.20 0.06 5.36
CA LYS A 262 7.65 -0.21 5.35
C LYS A 262 8.24 -0.43 6.75
N GLY A 263 7.40 -0.44 7.79
CA GLY A 263 7.81 -0.73 9.17
C GLY A 263 8.32 0.48 9.95
N PHE A 264 8.44 1.67 9.35
CA PHE A 264 8.76 2.88 10.12
C PHE A 264 7.52 3.44 10.79
N ASN A 265 7.68 3.85 12.04
CA ASN A 265 6.67 4.56 12.80
C ASN A 265 6.65 6.04 12.44
N TYR A 266 5.46 6.62 12.41
CA TYR A 266 5.23 8.04 12.21
C TYR A 266 4.05 8.48 13.07
N LYS A 267 4.07 9.76 13.48
CA LYS A 267 3.01 10.34 14.30
C LYS A 267 1.98 11.05 13.42
N ILE A 268 0.73 10.94 13.82
CA ILE A 268 -0.43 11.59 13.21
C ILE A 268 -1.10 12.45 14.26
N ILE A 269 -1.56 13.64 13.86
CA ILE A 269 -2.46 14.48 14.64
C ILE A 269 -3.89 14.09 14.27
N ASN A 270 -4.67 13.68 15.26
CA ASN A 270 -6.11 13.54 15.11
C ASN A 270 -6.77 14.90 15.26
N LEU A 271 -7.69 15.18 14.35
CA LEU A 271 -8.36 16.45 14.22
C LEU A 271 -9.87 16.25 14.25
N THR A 272 -10.60 17.23 14.73
CA THR A 272 -12.05 17.34 14.53
C THR A 272 -12.39 18.71 13.96
N ASP A 273 -13.40 18.75 13.11
CA ASP A 273 -13.95 20.01 12.65
C ASP A 273 -15.08 20.54 13.57
N SER A 274 -15.67 21.67 13.20
CA SER A 274 -16.81 22.28 13.91
C SER A 274 -18.08 21.44 13.90
N TYR A 275 -18.10 20.33 13.15
CA TYR A 275 -19.22 19.41 13.02
C TYR A 275 -18.93 18.06 13.67
N ASN A 276 -17.80 17.96 14.40
CA ASN A 276 -17.36 16.74 15.08
C ASN A 276 -17.01 15.58 14.12
N ASP A 277 -16.72 15.90 12.84
CA ASP A 277 -16.16 14.95 11.90
C ASP A 277 -14.65 14.80 12.16
N SER A 278 -14.16 13.55 12.23
CA SER A 278 -12.76 13.25 12.56
C SER A 278 -11.87 13.15 11.33
N TYR A 279 -10.68 13.75 11.41
CA TYR A 279 -9.68 13.79 10.37
C TYR A 279 -8.28 13.50 10.90
N GLU A 280 -7.35 13.26 9.99
CA GLU A 280 -5.95 12.95 10.30
C GLU A 280 -5.03 13.82 9.46
N VAL A 281 -3.98 14.35 10.08
CA VAL A 281 -2.86 14.99 9.38
C VAL A 281 -1.54 14.47 9.91
N LEU A 282 -0.53 14.36 9.06
CA LEU A 282 0.82 13.96 9.50
C LEU A 282 1.35 14.96 10.51
N ALA A 283 1.81 14.47 11.65
CA ALA A 283 2.52 15.29 12.62
C ALA A 283 3.94 15.56 12.11
N ILE A 284 4.43 16.74 12.41
CA ILE A 284 5.83 17.11 12.21
C ILE A 284 6.62 16.59 13.42
N PRO A 285 7.90 16.22 13.30
CA PRO A 285 8.67 15.68 14.45
C PRO A 285 8.54 16.55 15.70
N ASN A 286 8.46 15.98 16.90
CA ASN A 286 8.36 16.70 18.18
C ASN A 286 7.17 17.66 18.36
N GLN A 287 6.24 17.73 17.41
CA GLN A 287 5.13 18.68 17.43
C GLN A 287 4.16 18.42 18.60
N GLU A 288 4.08 17.18 19.08
CA GLU A 288 3.31 16.78 20.27
C GLU A 288 3.76 17.45 21.58
N ASN A 289 4.99 17.96 21.63
CA ASN A 289 5.49 18.71 22.79
C ASN A 289 5.06 20.18 22.77
N ILE A 290 4.64 20.67 21.60
CA ILE A 290 4.31 22.08 21.35
C ILE A 290 2.80 22.25 21.31
N ILE A 291 2.10 21.39 20.56
CA ILE A 291 0.66 21.50 20.31
C ILE A 291 -0.12 20.64 21.29
N LYS A 292 -1.11 21.25 21.95
CA LYS A 292 -1.94 20.59 22.96
C LYS A 292 -3.30 20.18 22.40
N LYS A 293 -3.90 19.18 23.04
CA LYS A 293 -5.30 18.81 22.80
C LYS A 293 -6.21 20.01 23.06
N GLY A 294 -7.13 20.28 22.14
CA GLY A 294 -8.05 21.41 22.16
C GLY A 294 -7.55 22.64 21.41
N GLU A 295 -6.27 22.69 21.01
CA GLU A 295 -5.75 23.78 20.19
C GLU A 295 -6.28 23.70 18.76
N ILE A 296 -6.37 24.86 18.11
CA ILE A 296 -6.78 24.99 16.72
C ILE A 296 -5.53 25.07 15.86
N ILE A 297 -5.47 24.23 14.83
CA ILE A 297 -4.45 24.30 13.79
C ILE A 297 -5.08 24.55 12.43
N GLN A 298 -4.32 25.20 11.56
CA GLN A 298 -4.73 25.44 10.19
C GLN A 298 -4.22 24.32 9.28
N CYS A 299 -5.14 23.75 8.50
CA CYS A 299 -4.81 22.74 7.51
C CYS A 299 -5.35 23.17 6.15
N LYS A 300 -4.50 23.06 5.13
CA LYS A 300 -4.88 23.15 3.73
C LYS A 300 -5.39 21.80 3.28
N VAL A 301 -6.50 21.81 2.57
CA VAL A 301 -7.01 20.62 1.87
C VAL A 301 -6.11 20.38 0.67
N ASP A 302 -5.32 19.31 0.75
CA ASP A 302 -4.37 18.93 -0.29
C ASP A 302 -5.08 18.17 -1.42
N ASP A 303 -5.94 17.22 -1.05
CA ASP A 303 -6.72 16.41 -1.98
C ASP A 303 -8.00 15.86 -1.32
N ILE A 304 -9.01 15.50 -2.13
CA ILE A 304 -10.24 14.82 -1.70
C ILE A 304 -10.45 13.64 -2.65
N ASN A 305 -10.40 12.42 -2.13
CA ASN A 305 -10.63 11.22 -2.94
C ASN A 305 -11.32 10.10 -2.14
N THR A 306 -10.58 9.09 -1.71
CA THR A 306 -10.99 8.06 -0.74
C THR A 306 -11.07 8.62 0.68
N ARG A 307 -10.42 9.75 0.96
CA ARG A 307 -10.47 10.48 2.24
C ARG A 307 -10.21 11.98 2.00
N LEU A 308 -10.41 12.81 3.02
CA LEU A 308 -9.93 14.20 3.04
C LEU A 308 -8.43 14.19 3.39
N HIS A 309 -7.56 14.60 2.46
CA HIS A 309 -6.12 14.73 2.71
C HIS A 309 -5.82 16.16 3.13
N LEU A 310 -5.26 16.28 4.33
CA LEU A 310 -4.91 17.55 4.94
C LEU A 310 -3.40 17.72 4.97
N LYS A 311 -2.96 18.97 4.83
CA LYS A 311 -1.58 19.40 5.04
C LYS A 311 -1.56 20.58 6.00
N GLN A 312 -0.76 20.50 7.04
CA GLN A 312 -0.63 21.60 7.99
C GLN A 312 -0.12 22.87 7.29
N VAL A 313 -0.67 24.02 7.70
CA VAL A 313 -0.29 25.36 7.27
C VAL A 313 0.33 26.09 8.46
N ASN A 314 1.35 26.91 8.22
CA ASN A 314 2.02 27.70 9.27
C ASN A 314 2.54 26.84 10.44
N SER A 315 2.93 25.60 10.16
CA SER A 315 3.58 24.77 11.17
C SER A 315 4.91 25.39 11.56
N LYS A 316 5.08 25.69 12.86
CA LYS A 316 6.39 26.04 13.41
C LYS A 316 7.36 24.92 13.08
N ASP A 317 8.56 25.28 12.62
CA ASP A 317 9.59 24.30 12.40
C ASP A 317 9.95 23.63 13.75
N PRO A 318 9.86 22.31 13.85
CA PRO A 318 10.06 21.60 15.11
C PRO A 318 11.52 21.60 15.58
N PHE A 319 12.43 21.98 14.69
CA PHE A 319 13.85 22.12 14.99
C PHE A 319 14.22 23.58 15.25
N PHE A 320 13.25 24.50 15.21
CA PHE A 320 13.45 25.88 15.61
C PHE A 320 13.16 26.05 17.10
N TYR A 321 14.17 26.51 17.83
CA TYR A 321 14.07 26.98 19.20
C TYR A 321 14.65 28.39 19.25
N GLU A 322 13.98 29.28 19.98
CA GLU A 322 14.56 30.58 20.29
C GLU A 322 15.79 30.40 21.19
N PHE A 323 16.78 31.29 21.08
CA PHE A 323 18.04 31.15 21.84
C PHE A 323 17.79 30.98 23.36
N ASP A 324 16.81 31.72 23.88
CA ASP A 324 16.47 31.71 25.31
C ASP A 324 15.79 30.40 25.75
N GLU A 325 15.17 29.67 24.82
CA GLU A 325 14.61 28.34 25.07
C GLU A 325 15.70 27.27 25.22
N ILE A 326 16.91 27.55 24.71
CA ILE A 326 18.08 26.64 24.78
C ILE A 326 19.00 27.06 25.94
N VAL A 327 19.33 28.35 26.06
CA VAL A 327 20.28 28.88 27.04
C VAL A 327 19.76 30.19 27.64
N GLY A 328 19.40 30.17 28.93
CA GLY A 328 18.96 31.36 29.67
C GLY A 328 20.08 32.35 30.07
N ASN A 329 21.31 32.17 29.58
CA ASN A 329 22.44 33.03 29.92
C ASN A 329 22.56 34.22 28.96
N GLN A 330 22.19 35.41 29.45
CA GLN A 330 22.21 36.64 28.67
C GLN A 330 23.60 37.03 28.16
N THR A 331 24.67 36.72 28.90
CA THR A 331 26.05 37.00 28.49
C THR A 331 26.44 36.16 27.28
N LEU A 332 26.08 34.87 27.26
CA LEU A 332 26.31 34.00 26.10
C LEU A 332 25.49 34.45 24.88
N LYS A 333 24.22 34.84 25.10
CA LYS A 333 23.37 35.41 24.04
C LYS A 333 24.00 36.64 23.41
N ASN A 334 24.50 37.56 24.22
CA ASN A 334 25.12 38.80 23.73
C ASN A 334 26.41 38.50 22.96
N ASN A 335 27.28 37.63 23.51
CA ASN A 335 28.61 37.40 22.97
C ASN A 335 28.61 36.55 21.69
N TYR A 336 27.74 35.55 21.60
CA TYR A 336 27.80 34.52 20.56
C TYR A 336 26.59 34.49 19.62
N PHE A 337 25.51 35.21 19.94
CA PHE A 337 24.29 35.18 19.13
C PHE A 337 23.88 36.56 18.62
N LEU A 338 23.56 37.52 19.51
CA LEU A 338 23.12 38.85 19.12
C LEU A 338 24.20 39.66 18.39
N LYS A 339 25.47 39.47 18.74
CA LYS A 339 26.60 40.09 18.01
C LYS A 339 26.57 39.76 16.52
N HIS A 340 26.15 38.55 16.15
CA HIS A 340 26.08 38.11 14.76
C HIS A 340 24.77 38.53 14.09
N LEU A 341 23.65 38.51 14.80
CA LEU A 341 22.36 38.97 14.26
C LEU A 341 22.30 40.48 13.96
N ASN A 342 23.08 41.29 14.69
CA ASN A 342 23.09 42.75 14.56
C ASN A 342 24.16 43.28 13.58
N ASN A 343 24.91 42.40 12.91
CA ASN A 343 25.96 42.78 11.99
C ASN A 343 25.51 42.54 10.54
N ASP A 344 25.54 43.55 9.67
CA ASP A 344 24.96 43.52 8.32
C ASP A 344 25.89 42.90 7.25
N ASP A 345 26.60 41.83 7.61
CA ASP A 345 27.34 40.99 6.64
C ASP A 345 26.38 40.02 5.92
N GLU A 346 26.70 39.64 4.67
CA GLU A 346 25.89 38.76 3.82
C GLU A 346 25.54 37.43 4.50
N PHE A 347 26.47 36.86 5.28
CA PHE A 347 26.22 35.61 6.03
C PHE A 347 25.30 35.83 7.22
N ASN A 348 25.48 36.94 7.94
CA ASN A 348 24.63 37.31 9.08
C ASN A 348 23.21 37.72 8.67
N LEU A 349 23.04 38.32 7.48
CA LEU A 349 21.71 38.62 6.93
C LEU A 349 20.92 37.33 6.64
N LYS A 350 21.59 36.29 6.14
CA LYS A 350 20.98 34.96 5.95
C LYS A 350 20.59 34.34 7.29
N LEU A 351 21.48 34.38 8.28
CA LEU A 351 21.18 33.94 9.65
C LEU A 351 19.97 34.68 10.25
N LYS A 352 19.94 36.00 10.15
CA LYS A 352 18.85 36.86 10.63
C LYS A 352 17.53 36.53 9.94
N THR A 353 17.54 36.46 8.61
CA THR A 353 16.35 36.11 7.81
C THR A 353 15.82 34.73 8.17
N GLN A 354 16.69 33.74 8.36
CA GLN A 354 16.28 32.38 8.74
C GLN A 354 15.74 32.32 10.18
N TYR A 355 16.37 33.04 11.12
CA TYR A 355 15.90 33.13 12.50
C TYR A 355 14.54 33.83 12.59
N GLU A 356 14.34 34.92 11.84
CA GLU A 356 13.05 35.62 11.71
C GLU A 356 11.98 34.74 11.06
N GLN A 357 12.35 33.89 10.10
CA GLN A 357 11.47 32.91 9.47
C GLN A 357 11.11 31.71 10.37
N LYS A 358 11.70 31.61 11.57
CA LYS A 358 11.48 30.51 12.52
C LYS A 358 11.70 29.13 11.88
N SER A 359 12.73 29.04 11.02
CA SER A 359 13.09 27.81 10.32
C SER A 359 14.25 27.13 11.03
N GLY A 360 14.13 25.82 11.17
CA GLY A 360 15.05 24.92 11.84
C GLY A 360 16.23 24.64 10.94
N PHE A 361 17.24 25.49 11.03
CA PHE A 361 18.57 25.17 10.54
C PHE A 361 19.63 25.95 11.32
N TRP A 362 19.99 25.45 12.51
CA TRP A 362 21.37 25.42 13.00
C TRP A 362 21.54 24.18 13.89
N ILE A 363 22.41 23.27 13.49
CA ILE A 363 23.15 22.44 14.45
C ILE A 363 24.02 23.44 15.21
N PHE A 364 23.81 23.59 16.53
CA PHE A 364 24.78 24.24 17.40
C PHE A 364 26.07 23.38 17.40
N THR A 365 26.85 23.40 16.33
CA THR A 365 28.26 23.00 16.40
C THR A 365 29.06 24.16 16.98
N TYR A 366 28.76 24.48 18.23
CA TYR A 366 29.73 25.06 19.17
C TYR A 366 30.09 23.98 20.20
N CYS A 367 30.32 22.76 19.73
CA CYS A 367 31.12 21.80 20.49
C CYS A 367 32.58 22.22 20.32
N ASN A 368 33.22 22.57 21.45
CA ASN A 368 34.64 22.89 21.63
C ASN A 368 35.12 24.33 21.37
N HIS A 369 34.58 25.29 22.11
CA HIS A 369 35.43 26.33 22.72
C HIS A 369 34.81 26.76 24.06
N ILE A 370 34.82 25.84 25.03
CA ILE A 370 34.84 26.17 26.46
C ILE A 370 36.24 25.85 26.96
#